data_AF-A0A3M7HY71-F1
#
_entry.id   AF-A0A3M7HY71-F1
#
_cell.length_a   1.000
_cell.length_b   1.000
_cell.length_c   1.000
_cell.angle_alpha   90.00
_cell.angle_beta   90.00
_cell.angle_gamma   90.00
#
_symmetry.space_group_name_H-M   'P 1'
#
loop_
_entity.id
_entity.type
_entity.pdbx_description
1 polymer ?
#
loop_
_entity_poly.entity_id
_entity_poly.type
_entity_poly.pdbx_seq_one_letter_code
_entity_poly.pdbx_strand_id
1 'polypeptide(L)'
;MEWPNLLSDGKAELMQGPDDHVQETSSYEFDWGTAIPWLRSQTKLQIWLKGVLSPEDVTLAIKHGIDGIVVSNHGGRQLDGVPATLDALRECALTAGSRIPIAVDGGIRRGSDIFKAIALGACHVFVGRIPIWGLAYNGQAGVELALKILMHEFRLTMGLAGYVWRLPLKKVVANGKRCRNIKEITPDHLTYVDNSGRLAKL
;
A
#
# COMPACT_ATOMS: atom_id res chain seq x y z
N MET A 1 25.42 13.25 14.50
CA MET A 1 24.70 12.66 13.36
C MET A 1 23.60 13.65 13.00
N GLU A 2 23.82 14.43 11.96
CA GLU A 2 22.83 15.38 11.44
C GLU A 2 22.04 14.69 10.33
N TRP A 3 20.73 14.93 10.28
CA TRP A 3 19.80 14.24 9.39
C TRP A 3 19.31 15.18 8.30
N PRO A 4 19.99 15.22 7.13
CA PRO A 4 19.79 16.28 6.16
C PRO A 4 18.34 16.40 5.72
N ASN A 5 17.62 15.31 5.46
CA ASN A 5 16.27 15.42 4.91
C ASN A 5 15.14 15.66 5.94
N LEU A 6 15.44 15.51 7.23
CA LEU A 6 14.49 15.79 8.32
C LEU A 6 14.66 17.20 8.88
N LEU A 7 15.82 17.83 8.65
CA LEU A 7 16.17 19.17 9.10
C LEU A 7 16.48 20.15 7.94
N SER A 8 16.46 19.71 6.69
CA SER A 8 16.67 20.54 5.49
C SER A 8 15.50 21.48 5.28
N ASP A 9 15.81 22.75 5.03
CA ASP A 9 14.85 23.77 4.59
C ASP A 9 14.72 23.84 3.05
N GLY A 10 15.35 22.89 2.35
CA GLY A 10 15.30 22.73 0.89
C GLY A 10 16.06 23.79 0.08
N LYS A 11 16.67 24.80 0.73
CA LYS A 11 17.35 25.89 0.01
C LYS A 11 18.72 25.49 -0.54
N ALA A 12 19.46 24.67 0.20
CA ALA A 12 20.80 24.24 -0.19
C ALA A 12 20.79 23.25 -1.38
N GLU A 13 19.71 22.48 -1.54
CA GLU A 13 19.59 21.46 -2.59
C GLU A 13 19.25 22.04 -3.97
N LEU A 14 18.63 23.23 -4.01
CA LEU A 14 18.18 23.89 -5.23
C LEU A 14 19.14 24.98 -5.74
N MET A 15 20.14 25.34 -4.93
CA MET A 15 21.13 26.38 -5.24
C MET A 15 22.50 25.75 -5.52
N GLN A 16 22.63 24.98 -6.61
CA GLN A 16 23.92 24.44 -7.03
C GLN A 16 24.54 25.35 -8.10
N GLY A 17 25.63 26.03 -7.75
CA GLY A 17 26.49 26.78 -8.67
C GLY A 17 27.62 25.91 -9.26
N PRO A 18 28.33 26.37 -10.31
CA PRO A 18 29.25 25.52 -11.09
C PRO A 18 30.53 25.08 -10.38
N ASP A 19 30.86 25.64 -9.22
CA ASP A 19 32.17 25.52 -8.55
C ASP A 19 32.11 24.94 -7.13
N ASP A 20 30.98 24.37 -6.72
CA ASP A 20 30.90 23.72 -5.42
C ASP A 20 31.46 22.30 -5.53
N HIS A 21 32.71 22.14 -5.05
CA HIS A 21 33.29 20.85 -4.74
C HIS A 21 32.23 20.00 -4.04
N VAL A 22 31.84 18.91 -4.69
CA VAL A 22 31.01 17.87 -4.11
C VAL A 22 31.73 17.40 -2.86
N GLN A 23 31.38 17.96 -1.70
CA GLN A 23 31.53 17.26 -0.45
C GLN A 23 30.61 16.07 -0.61
N GLU A 24 31.19 14.96 -1.11
CA GLU A 24 30.61 13.64 -1.06
C GLU A 24 30.01 13.51 0.33
N THR A 25 28.69 13.68 0.39
CA THR A 25 27.97 13.60 1.64
C THR A 25 28.25 12.21 2.16
N SER A 26 29.07 12.16 3.22
CA SER A 26 29.62 10.95 3.82
C SER A 26 28.59 9.83 3.81
N SER A 27 28.88 8.78 3.06
CA SER A 27 28.23 7.45 3.10
C SER A 27 26.95 7.40 3.93
N TYR A 28 25.80 7.60 3.29
CA TYR A 28 24.47 7.40 3.88
C TYR A 28 24.21 5.91 4.12
N GLU A 29 24.97 5.27 5.00
CA GLU A 29 24.70 3.91 5.45
C GLU A 29 23.51 3.94 6.41
N PHE A 30 22.31 3.93 5.83
CA PHE A 30 21.09 3.60 6.55
C PHE A 30 20.96 2.08 6.58
N ASP A 31 21.43 1.47 7.66
CA ASP A 31 21.17 0.06 7.91
C ASP A 31 20.06 -0.12 8.97
N TRP A 32 19.44 -1.28 8.93
CA TRP A 32 18.34 -1.63 9.83
C TRP A 32 18.71 -1.57 11.32
N GLY A 33 19.96 -1.87 11.66
CA GLY A 33 20.50 -1.92 13.01
C GLY A 33 20.75 -0.54 13.63
N THR A 34 20.99 0.48 12.81
CA THR A 34 21.24 1.85 13.28
C THR A 34 20.00 2.75 13.13
N ALA A 35 19.34 2.71 11.98
CA ALA A 35 18.25 3.63 11.66
C ALA A 35 17.00 3.39 12.50
N ILE A 36 16.60 2.12 12.70
CA ILE A 36 15.36 1.80 13.43
C ILE A 36 15.47 2.13 14.93
N PRO A 37 16.52 1.73 15.66
CA PRO A 37 16.67 2.12 17.07
C PRO A 37 16.75 3.63 17.26
N TRP A 38 17.46 4.33 16.36
CA TRP A 38 17.50 5.77 16.39
C TRP A 38 16.09 6.36 16.21
N LEU A 39 15.34 6.00 15.17
CA LEU A 39 14.00 6.55 14.93
C LEU A 39 13.05 6.25 16.09
N ARG A 40 13.14 5.03 16.66
CA ARG A 40 12.38 4.62 17.85
C ARG A 40 12.72 5.47 19.09
N SER A 41 13.94 5.97 19.21
CA SER A 41 14.31 6.89 20.30
C SER A 41 13.70 8.28 20.16
N GLN A 42 13.30 8.68 18.94
CA GLN A 42 12.76 10.01 18.66
C GLN A 42 11.24 10.10 18.81
N THR A 43 10.52 8.97 18.82
CA THR A 43 9.05 8.98 18.86
C THR A 43 8.45 7.75 19.55
N LYS A 44 7.26 7.94 20.11
CA LYS A 44 6.40 6.86 20.63
C LYS A 44 5.30 6.46 19.64
N LEU A 45 5.22 7.14 18.49
CA LEU A 45 4.27 6.80 17.44
C LEU A 45 4.65 5.47 16.78
N GLN A 46 3.67 4.86 16.11
CA GLN A 46 3.95 3.71 15.26
C GLN A 46 4.87 4.10 14.10
N ILE A 47 5.84 3.24 13.83
CA ILE A 47 6.76 3.35 12.70
C ILE A 47 6.32 2.35 11.64
N TRP A 48 5.87 2.88 10.50
CA TRP A 48 5.51 2.08 9.34
C TRP A 48 6.57 2.22 8.25
N LEU A 49 7.14 1.11 7.80
CA LEU A 49 8.15 1.12 6.73
C LEU A 49 7.48 1.09 5.36
N LYS A 50 7.61 2.17 4.60
CA LYS A 50 7.06 2.30 3.25
C LYS A 50 8.15 2.11 2.19
N GLY A 51 7.88 1.28 1.19
CA GLY A 51 8.85 0.98 0.13
C GLY A 51 9.24 -0.49 0.05
N VAL A 52 8.59 -1.35 0.84
CA VAL A 52 8.88 -2.79 0.87
C VAL A 52 8.37 -3.43 -0.43
N LEU A 53 9.23 -4.19 -1.10
CA LEU A 53 8.85 -4.95 -2.31
C LEU A 53 9.26 -6.42 -2.24
N SER A 54 10.01 -6.82 -1.20
CA SER A 54 10.58 -8.15 -1.05
C SER A 54 10.11 -8.82 0.26
N PRO A 55 9.87 -10.15 0.25
CA PRO A 55 9.65 -10.93 1.46
C PRO A 55 10.80 -10.83 2.49
N GLU A 56 12.03 -10.67 2.02
CA GLU A 56 13.23 -10.57 2.86
C GLU A 56 13.16 -9.31 3.73
N ASP A 57 12.76 -8.18 3.15
CA ASP A 57 12.57 -6.92 3.89
C ASP A 57 11.40 -6.99 4.88
N VAL A 58 10.35 -7.79 4.59
CA VAL A 58 9.29 -8.07 5.59
C VAL A 58 9.88 -8.78 6.80
N THR A 59 10.78 -9.75 6.57
CA THR A 59 11.43 -10.50 7.65
C THR A 59 12.33 -9.58 8.48
N LEU A 60 13.08 -8.68 7.84
CA LEU A 60 13.88 -7.68 8.53
C LEU A 60 13.01 -6.68 9.30
N ALA A 61 11.90 -6.23 8.74
CA ALA A 61 10.95 -5.35 9.44
C ALA A 61 10.43 -5.98 10.74
N ILE A 62 10.06 -7.27 10.70
CA ILE A 62 9.65 -8.03 11.90
C ILE A 62 10.81 -8.11 12.90
N LYS A 63 12.01 -8.49 12.44
CA LYS A 63 13.21 -8.64 13.29
C LYS A 63 13.57 -7.35 14.02
N HIS A 64 13.45 -6.21 13.35
CA HIS A 64 13.78 -4.89 13.90
C HIS A 64 12.60 -4.23 14.62
N GLY A 65 11.48 -4.94 14.79
CA GLY A 65 10.34 -4.48 15.59
C GLY A 65 9.61 -3.29 14.98
N ILE A 66 9.46 -3.25 13.65
CA ILE A 66 8.64 -2.27 12.93
C ILE A 66 7.15 -2.55 13.18
N ASP A 67 6.33 -1.49 13.28
CA ASP A 67 4.91 -1.62 13.66
C ASP A 67 3.99 -1.96 12.48
N GLY A 68 4.43 -1.72 11.25
CA GLY A 68 3.71 -2.05 10.03
C GLY A 68 4.54 -1.80 8.78
N ILE A 69 4.13 -2.36 7.65
CA ILE A 69 4.81 -2.15 6.37
C ILE A 69 3.83 -1.67 5.29
N VAL A 70 4.35 -0.95 4.31
CA VAL A 70 3.61 -0.54 3.12
C VAL A 70 4.34 -1.06 1.88
N VAL A 71 3.72 -2.02 1.20
CA VAL A 71 4.16 -2.49 -0.11
C VAL A 71 3.97 -1.37 -1.12
N SER A 72 5.08 -0.87 -1.66
CA SER A 72 5.08 0.39 -2.41
C SER A 72 6.32 0.48 -3.27
N ASN A 73 6.15 0.77 -4.56
CA ASN A 73 7.24 1.21 -5.45
C ASN A 73 7.23 2.74 -5.67
N HIS A 74 6.70 3.48 -4.68
CA HIS A 74 6.60 4.94 -4.72
C HIS A 74 5.74 5.47 -5.88
N GLY A 75 4.75 4.66 -6.30
CA GLY A 75 3.89 4.96 -7.43
C GLY A 75 4.60 4.90 -8.78
N GLY A 76 5.63 4.06 -8.90
CA GLY A 76 6.45 3.86 -10.11
C GLY A 76 7.35 5.05 -10.41
N ARG A 77 8.00 5.62 -9.39
CA ARG A 77 8.77 6.88 -9.50
C ARG A 77 10.22 6.80 -9.03
N GLN A 78 10.63 5.65 -8.49
CA GLN A 78 11.98 5.45 -7.97
C GLN A 78 12.75 4.54 -8.94
N LEU A 79 12.82 3.24 -8.66
CA LEU A 79 13.45 2.27 -9.57
C LEU A 79 12.43 1.77 -10.60
N ASP A 80 12.74 1.94 -11.89
CA ASP A 80 11.95 1.38 -12.99
C ASP A 80 12.24 -0.12 -13.17
N GLY A 81 11.26 -0.85 -13.71
CA GLY A 81 11.34 -2.31 -13.90
C GLY A 81 11.07 -3.15 -12.65
N VAL A 82 10.80 -2.54 -11.49
CA VAL A 82 10.33 -3.26 -10.30
C VAL A 82 8.90 -3.79 -10.49
N PRO A 83 8.50 -4.86 -9.77
CA PRO A 83 7.17 -5.43 -9.92
C PRO A 83 6.05 -4.44 -9.56
N ALA A 84 4.86 -4.73 -10.07
CA ALA A 84 3.65 -4.09 -9.57
C ALA A 84 3.46 -4.41 -8.09
N THR A 85 2.98 -3.45 -7.32
CA THR A 85 2.82 -3.59 -5.86
C THR A 85 1.81 -4.66 -5.46
N LEU A 86 0.82 -4.96 -6.31
CA LEU A 86 -0.13 -6.05 -6.06
C LEU A 86 0.52 -7.43 -6.19
N ASP A 87 1.49 -7.58 -7.10
CA ASP A 87 2.25 -8.83 -7.26
C ASP A 87 3.21 -9.01 -6.09
N ALA A 88 3.96 -7.97 -5.73
CA ALA A 88 4.82 -7.98 -4.54
C ALA A 88 4.02 -8.23 -3.25
N LEU A 89 2.80 -7.68 -3.14
CA LEU A 89 1.92 -7.88 -1.99
C LEU A 89 1.60 -9.36 -1.79
N ARG A 90 1.40 -10.13 -2.86
CA ARG A 90 1.08 -11.57 -2.77
C ARG A 90 2.16 -12.33 -2.03
N GLU A 91 3.43 -12.02 -2.29
CA GLU A 91 4.55 -12.69 -1.63
C GLU A 91 4.82 -12.10 -0.23
N CYS A 92 4.80 -10.77 -0.12
CA CYS A 92 5.05 -10.09 1.16
C CYS A 92 4.01 -10.43 2.22
N ALA A 93 2.74 -10.59 1.85
CA ALA A 93 1.67 -10.92 2.79
C ALA A 93 1.80 -12.32 3.38
N LEU A 94 2.30 -13.29 2.60
CA LEU A 94 2.59 -14.64 3.09
C LEU A 94 3.67 -14.59 4.18
N THR A 95 4.72 -13.79 3.96
CA THR A 95 5.80 -13.62 4.94
C THR A 95 5.34 -12.78 6.14
N ALA A 96 4.49 -11.78 5.96
CA ALA A 96 3.95 -11.00 7.07
C ALA A 96 3.10 -11.89 8.00
N GLY A 97 2.21 -12.72 7.41
CA GLY A 97 1.27 -13.54 8.17
C GLY A 97 0.49 -12.71 9.19
N SER A 98 0.41 -13.18 10.43
CA SER A 98 -0.17 -12.42 11.55
C SER A 98 0.86 -11.64 12.37
N ARG A 99 2.12 -11.53 11.92
CA ARG A 99 3.24 -11.00 12.72
C ARG A 99 3.42 -9.49 12.58
N ILE A 100 3.04 -8.93 11.43
CA ILE A 100 3.15 -7.49 11.16
C ILE A 100 2.00 -7.07 10.22
N PRO A 101 1.30 -5.95 10.49
CA PRO A 101 0.26 -5.47 9.59
C PRO A 101 0.88 -4.96 8.29
N ILE A 102 0.25 -5.30 7.17
CA ILE A 102 0.69 -4.96 5.82
C ILE A 102 -0.33 -4.04 5.15
N ALA A 103 0.15 -2.96 4.54
CA ALA A 103 -0.63 -2.08 3.69
C ALA A 103 -0.02 -2.02 2.29
N VAL A 104 -0.71 -1.40 1.35
CA VAL A 104 -0.24 -1.30 -0.03
C VAL A 104 -0.64 0.03 -0.67
N ASP A 105 0.21 0.55 -1.56
CA ASP A 105 -0.10 1.64 -2.48
C ASP A 105 0.25 1.26 -3.94
N GLY A 106 0.06 2.19 -4.87
CA GLY A 106 0.43 2.00 -6.27
C GLY A 106 -0.71 1.44 -7.12
N GLY A 107 -1.01 2.10 -8.24
CA GLY A 107 -1.98 1.60 -9.23
C GLY A 107 -3.46 1.51 -8.84
N ILE A 108 -3.84 1.69 -7.56
CA ILE A 108 -5.26 1.61 -7.12
C ILE A 108 -6.12 2.68 -7.81
N ARG A 109 -7.05 2.28 -8.67
CA ARG A 109 -7.94 3.21 -9.42
C ARG A 109 -9.40 2.80 -9.41
N ARG A 110 -9.72 1.57 -9.04
CA ARG A 110 -11.07 1.03 -8.95
C ARG A 110 -11.36 0.41 -7.60
N GLY A 111 -12.65 0.31 -7.28
CA GLY A 111 -13.11 -0.44 -6.11
C GLY A 111 -12.65 -1.90 -6.08
N SER A 112 -12.56 -2.54 -7.25
CA SER A 112 -12.05 -3.90 -7.38
C SER A 112 -10.57 -4.04 -7.03
N ASP A 113 -9.78 -3.00 -7.18
CA ASP A 113 -8.35 -3.03 -6.85
C ASP A 113 -8.18 -3.07 -5.32
N ILE A 114 -8.98 -2.27 -4.61
CA ILE A 114 -9.06 -2.30 -3.14
C ILE A 114 -9.49 -3.69 -2.67
N PHE A 115 -10.52 -4.27 -3.30
CA PHE A 115 -11.00 -5.61 -2.95
C PHE A 115 -9.91 -6.67 -3.10
N LYS A 116 -9.19 -6.67 -4.22
CA LYS A 116 -8.06 -7.59 -4.46
C LYS A 116 -6.93 -7.40 -3.45
N ALA A 117 -6.55 -6.16 -3.16
CA ALA A 117 -5.51 -5.88 -2.17
C ALA A 117 -5.86 -6.40 -0.77
N ILE A 118 -7.10 -6.16 -0.31
CA ILE A 118 -7.57 -6.67 0.98
C ILE A 118 -7.64 -8.19 0.98
N ALA A 119 -8.15 -8.79 -0.10
CA ALA A 119 -8.18 -10.25 -0.26
C ALA A 119 -6.79 -10.88 -0.18
N LEU A 120 -5.76 -10.17 -0.64
CA LEU A 120 -4.35 -10.60 -0.56
C LEU A 120 -3.70 -10.31 0.81
N GLY A 121 -4.44 -9.78 1.79
CA GLY A 121 -3.96 -9.60 3.17
C GLY A 121 -3.65 -8.17 3.57
N ALA A 122 -3.84 -7.17 2.69
CA ALA A 122 -3.65 -5.77 3.06
C ALA A 122 -4.71 -5.30 4.09
N CYS A 123 -4.27 -4.72 5.20
CA CYS A 123 -5.14 -4.08 6.18
C CYS A 123 -5.49 -2.62 5.80
N HIS A 124 -4.65 -1.97 5.00
CA HIS A 124 -4.90 -0.64 4.45
C HIS A 124 -4.49 -0.56 2.97
N VAL A 125 -5.20 0.27 2.22
CA VAL A 125 -4.92 0.57 0.81
C VAL A 125 -4.82 2.09 0.66
N PHE A 126 -3.67 2.57 0.19
CA PHE A 126 -3.41 4.00 0.03
C PHE A 126 -3.54 4.45 -1.43
N VAL A 127 -4.05 5.67 -1.63
CA VAL A 127 -4.19 6.30 -2.93
C VAL A 127 -3.44 7.63 -2.98
N GLY A 128 -2.53 7.76 -3.95
CA GLY A 128 -1.73 8.99 -4.12
C GLY A 128 -2.32 9.96 -5.15
N ARG A 129 -2.33 9.57 -6.43
CA ARG A 129 -2.71 10.47 -7.53
C ARG A 129 -4.20 10.84 -7.55
N ILE A 130 -5.08 9.96 -7.11
CA ILE A 130 -6.54 10.19 -7.11
C ILE A 130 -6.94 11.48 -6.37
N PRO A 131 -6.57 11.68 -5.09
CA PRO A 131 -6.91 12.92 -4.40
C PRO A 131 -6.28 14.14 -5.06
N ILE A 132 -5.07 14.04 -5.64
CA ILE A 132 -4.45 15.17 -6.36
C ILE A 132 -5.26 15.57 -7.59
N TRP A 133 -5.78 14.60 -8.35
CA TRP A 133 -6.64 14.87 -9.51
C TRP A 133 -7.98 15.46 -9.11
N GLY A 134 -8.57 14.97 -8.02
CA GLY A 134 -9.77 15.58 -7.43
C GLY A 134 -9.52 17.03 -7.01
N LEU A 135 -8.38 17.29 -6.36
CA LEU A 135 -7.98 18.62 -5.92
C LEU A 135 -7.87 19.59 -7.11
N ALA A 136 -7.22 19.16 -8.20
CA ALA A 136 -7.10 19.96 -9.41
C ALA A 136 -8.44 20.22 -10.11
N TYR A 137 -9.39 19.27 -10.03
CA TYR A 137 -10.71 19.42 -10.64
C TYR A 137 -11.58 20.45 -9.90
N ASN A 138 -11.70 20.36 -8.58
CA ASN A 138 -12.62 21.22 -7.82
C ASN A 138 -12.26 21.33 -6.33
N GLY A 139 -10.97 21.52 -6.01
CA GLY A 139 -10.51 21.68 -4.63
C GLY A 139 -10.94 20.52 -3.73
N GLN A 140 -11.34 20.83 -2.50
CA GLN A 140 -11.85 19.83 -1.55
C GLN A 140 -13.02 19.01 -2.12
N ALA A 141 -13.98 19.66 -2.79
CA ALA A 141 -15.16 18.98 -3.33
C ALA A 141 -14.77 17.92 -4.38
N GLY A 142 -13.74 18.19 -5.19
CA GLY A 142 -13.21 17.22 -6.14
C GLY A 142 -12.46 16.06 -5.48
N VAL A 143 -11.68 16.32 -4.42
CA VAL A 143 -11.06 15.25 -3.60
C VAL A 143 -12.15 14.33 -3.03
N GLU A 144 -13.17 14.91 -2.40
CA GLU A 144 -14.28 14.15 -1.82
C GLU A 144 -15.03 13.35 -2.88
N LEU A 145 -15.30 13.93 -4.05
CA LEU A 145 -15.98 13.23 -5.15
C LEU A 145 -15.15 12.02 -5.61
N ALA A 146 -13.85 12.20 -5.84
CA ALA A 146 -12.96 11.13 -6.28
C ALA A 146 -12.92 9.96 -5.27
N LEU A 147 -12.82 10.27 -3.97
CA LEU A 147 -12.87 9.26 -2.91
C LEU A 147 -14.25 8.61 -2.77
N LYS A 148 -15.35 9.37 -2.92
CA LYS A 148 -16.73 8.85 -2.91
C LYS A 148 -16.97 7.86 -4.04
N ILE A 149 -16.49 8.14 -5.25
CA ILE A 149 -16.58 7.23 -6.41
C ILE A 149 -15.85 5.93 -6.11
N LEU A 150 -14.58 6.02 -5.69
CA LEU A 150 -13.77 4.84 -5.39
C LEU A 150 -14.41 3.97 -4.30
N MET A 151 -14.98 4.63 -3.28
CA MET A 151 -15.66 3.94 -2.18
C MET A 151 -17.00 3.33 -2.59
N HIS A 152 -17.72 3.97 -3.51
CA HIS A 152 -18.94 3.40 -4.08
C HIS A 152 -18.63 2.14 -4.90
N GLU A 153 -17.62 2.19 -5.77
CA GLU A 153 -17.20 1.03 -6.56
C GLU A 153 -16.74 -0.15 -5.69
N PHE A 154 -16.03 0.11 -4.59
CA PHE A 154 -15.61 -0.96 -3.68
C PHE A 154 -16.83 -1.65 -3.05
N ARG A 155 -17.82 -0.87 -2.59
CA ARG A 155 -19.08 -1.42 -2.05
C ARG A 155 -19.84 -2.22 -3.11
N LEU A 156 -19.89 -1.74 -4.36
CA LEU A 156 -20.48 -2.49 -5.46
C LEU A 156 -19.74 -3.81 -5.72
N THR A 157 -18.41 -3.78 -5.73
CA THR A 157 -17.58 -4.98 -5.94
C THR A 157 -17.83 -6.00 -4.84
N MET A 158 -17.83 -5.57 -3.58
CA MET A 158 -18.22 -6.44 -2.48
C MET A 158 -19.61 -7.04 -2.75
N GLY A 159 -20.60 -6.20 -3.08
CA GLY A 159 -21.97 -6.60 -3.41
C GLY A 159 -22.04 -7.74 -4.42
N LEU A 160 -21.33 -7.58 -5.54
CA LEU A 160 -21.27 -8.54 -6.63
C LEU A 160 -20.45 -9.78 -6.31
N ALA A 161 -19.47 -9.69 -5.41
CA ALA A 161 -18.67 -10.82 -4.92
C ALA A 161 -19.39 -11.67 -3.86
N GLY A 162 -20.70 -11.53 -3.69
CA GLY A 162 -21.51 -12.29 -2.73
C GLY A 162 -21.77 -11.57 -1.40
N TYR A 163 -21.59 -10.24 -1.36
CA TYR A 163 -21.95 -9.40 -0.22
C TYR A 163 -23.39 -8.91 -0.31
N VAL A 164 -24.15 -9.06 0.78
CA VAL A 164 -25.47 -8.43 0.91
C VAL A 164 -25.34 -7.33 1.96
N TRP A 165 -25.25 -6.07 1.52
CA TRP A 165 -25.45 -4.95 2.41
C TRP A 165 -26.89 -5.00 2.93
N ARG A 166 -27.08 -4.69 4.21
CA ARG A 166 -28.41 -4.59 4.84
C ARG A 166 -29.12 -3.32 4.35
N LEU A 167 -29.50 -3.29 3.07
CA LEU A 167 -30.58 -2.48 2.50
C LEU A 167 -31.72 -3.43 2.09
N PRO A 168 -32.99 -2.98 2.04
CA PRO A 168 -34.15 -3.87 1.94
C PRO A 168 -34.33 -4.37 0.50
N LEU A 169 -33.36 -5.10 -0.04
CA LEU A 169 -33.52 -5.83 -1.29
C LEU A 169 -33.66 -7.31 -0.94
N LYS A 170 -34.92 -7.75 -1.02
CA LYS A 170 -35.33 -9.14 -0.84
C LYS A 170 -34.58 -10.02 -1.85
N LYS A 171 -33.84 -10.99 -1.31
CA LYS A 171 -33.38 -12.25 -1.94
C LYS A 171 -32.68 -12.12 -3.31
N VAL A 172 -31.36 -12.10 -3.27
CA VAL A 172 -30.55 -12.85 -4.25
C VAL A 172 -29.69 -13.83 -3.46
N VAL A 173 -29.99 -15.12 -3.60
CA VAL A 173 -29.22 -16.22 -3.03
C VAL A 173 -28.55 -16.93 -4.20
N ALA A 174 -27.23 -16.82 -4.29
CA ALA A 174 -26.40 -17.71 -5.09
C ALA A 174 -25.48 -18.47 -4.13
N ASN A 175 -25.42 -19.79 -4.31
CA ASN A 175 -24.69 -20.72 -3.47
C ASN A 175 -23.17 -20.42 -3.45
N GLY A 176 -22.60 -20.22 -2.26
CA GLY A 176 -21.14 -20.17 -2.04
C GLY A 176 -20.69 -18.97 -1.21
N LYS A 177 -20.03 -19.24 -0.06
CA LYS A 177 -19.39 -18.32 0.93
C LYS A 177 -19.77 -16.82 0.83
N ARG A 178 -20.60 -16.37 1.77
CA ARG A 178 -20.97 -14.95 1.95
C ARG A 178 -19.78 -14.15 2.49
N CYS A 179 -19.56 -12.95 1.95
CA CYS A 179 -18.77 -11.90 2.59
C CYS A 179 -19.75 -10.88 3.18
N ARG A 180 -19.77 -10.63 4.49
CA ARG A 180 -20.72 -9.71 5.17
C ARG A 180 -20.05 -8.49 5.76
N ASN A 181 -18.73 -8.47 5.85
CA ASN A 181 -17.92 -7.32 6.23
C ASN A 181 -16.51 -7.47 5.64
N ILE A 182 -15.70 -6.40 5.71
CA ILE A 182 -14.33 -6.36 5.15
C ILE A 182 -13.45 -7.51 5.66
N LYS A 183 -13.64 -7.98 6.90
CA LYS A 183 -12.84 -9.06 7.50
C LYS A 183 -13.12 -10.43 6.88
N GLU A 184 -14.23 -10.57 6.15
CA GLU A 184 -14.57 -11.80 5.43
C GLU A 184 -14.01 -11.81 4.01
N ILE A 185 -13.34 -10.73 3.55
CA ILE A 185 -12.62 -10.73 2.27
C ILE A 185 -11.33 -11.55 2.44
N THR A 186 -11.17 -12.57 1.61
CA THR A 186 -10.06 -13.55 1.68
C THR A 186 -9.58 -13.91 0.27
N PRO A 187 -8.40 -14.57 0.12
CA PRO A 187 -7.91 -15.04 -1.18
C PRO A 187 -8.89 -15.93 -1.93
N ASP A 188 -9.76 -16.67 -1.22
CA ASP A 188 -10.83 -17.50 -1.81
C ASP A 188 -11.79 -16.73 -2.73
N HIS A 189 -11.89 -15.39 -2.60
CA HIS A 189 -12.71 -14.57 -3.47
C HIS A 189 -12.04 -14.27 -4.83
N LEU A 190 -10.74 -14.52 -4.94
CA LEU A 190 -9.96 -14.27 -6.15
C LEU A 190 -9.90 -15.52 -7.01
N THR A 191 -10.03 -15.31 -8.31
CA THR A 191 -9.91 -16.37 -9.32
C THR A 191 -9.06 -15.88 -10.47
N TYR A 192 -8.30 -16.80 -11.07
CA TYR A 192 -7.57 -16.56 -12.31
C TYR A 192 -7.82 -17.71 -13.29
N VAL A 193 -7.45 -17.53 -14.55
CA VAL A 193 -7.49 -18.61 -15.54
C VAL A 193 -6.10 -19.23 -15.57
N ASP A 194 -6.00 -20.52 -15.27
CA ASP A 194 -4.74 -21.26 -15.27
C ASP A 194 -4.25 -21.59 -16.70
N ASN A 195 -3.06 -22.17 -16.81
CA ASN A 195 -2.46 -22.54 -18.09
C ASN A 195 -3.27 -23.62 -18.85
N SER A 196 -4.23 -24.27 -18.19
CA SER A 196 -5.16 -25.22 -18.81
C SER A 196 -6.47 -24.58 -19.28
N GLY A 197 -6.60 -23.25 -19.17
CA GLY A 197 -7.80 -22.51 -19.56
C GLY A 197 -8.95 -22.64 -18.56
N ARG A 198 -8.70 -23.13 -17.34
CA ARG A 198 -9.72 -23.34 -16.31
C ARG A 198 -9.65 -22.26 -15.23
N LEU A 199 -10.81 -21.93 -14.67
CA LEU A 199 -10.87 -21.07 -13.49
C LEU A 199 -10.24 -21.78 -12.29
N ALA A 200 -9.19 -21.18 -11.74
CA ALA A 200 -8.51 -21.60 -10.53
C ALA A 200 -8.69 -20.56 -9.43
N LYS A 201 -8.58 -21.00 -8.17
CA LYS A 201 -8.47 -20.11 -7.01
C LYS A 201 -7.01 -19.72 -6.83
N LEU A 202 -6.80 -18.49 -6.43
CA LEU A 202 -5.48 -17.99 -6.09
C LEU A 202 -4.93 -18.66 -4.83
#